data_AF-A0A7R9RA66-F1
#
_entry.id   AF-A0A7R9RA66-F1
#
_cell.length_a   1.000
_cell.length_b   1.000
_cell.length_c   1.000
_cell.angle_alpha   90.00
_cell.angle_beta   90.00
_cell.angle_gamma   90.00
#
_symmetry.space_group_name_H-M   'P 1'
#
loop_
_entity.id
_entity.type
_entity.pdbx_description
1 polymer ?
#
loop_
_entity_poly.entity_id
_entity_poly.type
_entity_poly.pdbx_seq_one_letter_code
_entity_poly.pdbx_strand_id
1 'polypeptide(L)'
;MTINSFRSHATKILYPLALRLEKRRITANNLSLLSLIFATLSIPTYYHSQNDHTYLFLAALFVFLNSFTDALDGTLARITKTEGPSGDFLDHVIDRYSDVFILCAILSAGYVSIEIGLVAITGVLLTSYIGTQAQAVNAGRYYGGILGRADRLVIIILATITTALYPQKILCYFNYSILGWSMVLIAITSHITAIERIYHTWQELKK
;
A
#
# COMPACT_ATOMS: atom_id res chain seq x y z
N MET A 1 5.44 -16.55 -0.47
CA MET A 1 6.44 -15.67 -1.10
C MET A 1 5.74 -14.39 -1.51
N THR A 2 6.09 -13.24 -0.92
CA THR A 2 5.55 -11.91 -1.26
C THR A 2 6.41 -11.23 -2.33
N ILE A 3 5.93 -10.18 -3.01
CA ILE A 3 6.72 -9.36 -3.98
C ILE A 3 8.06 -8.87 -3.43
N ASN A 4 8.25 -8.84 -2.11
CA ASN A 4 9.55 -8.58 -1.47
C ASN A 4 10.71 -9.41 -2.06
N SER A 5 10.47 -10.62 -2.59
CA SER A 5 11.52 -11.41 -3.26
C SER A 5 12.05 -10.77 -4.56
N PHE A 6 11.28 -9.88 -5.18
CA PHE A 6 11.65 -9.15 -6.40
C PHE A 6 12.26 -7.77 -6.13
N ARG A 7 12.44 -7.38 -4.86
CA ARG A 7 12.98 -6.06 -4.47
C ARG A 7 14.32 -5.75 -5.13
N SER A 8 15.18 -6.75 -5.31
CA SER A 8 16.48 -6.61 -5.99
C SER A 8 16.35 -6.24 -7.48
N HIS A 9 15.32 -6.74 -8.16
CA HIS A 9 15.04 -6.42 -9.56
C HIS A 9 14.41 -5.04 -9.71
N ALA A 10 13.44 -4.71 -8.85
CA ALA A 10 12.84 -3.38 -8.81
C ALA A 10 13.91 -2.30 -8.56
N THR A 11 14.84 -2.55 -7.64
CA THR A 11 15.94 -1.61 -7.35
C THR A 11 16.80 -1.34 -8.59
N LYS A 12 17.09 -2.35 -9.42
CA LYS A 12 17.86 -2.15 -10.67
C LYS A 12 17.14 -1.22 -11.66
N ILE A 13 15.81 -1.31 -11.73
CA ILE A 13 14.99 -0.46 -12.61
C ILE A 13 14.93 0.98 -12.08
N LEU A 14 14.81 1.14 -10.76
CA LEU A 14 14.70 2.45 -10.10
C LEU A 14 16.04 3.19 -10.00
N TYR A 15 17.15 2.46 -9.94
CA TYR A 15 18.50 3.00 -9.79
C TYR A 15 18.87 4.14 -10.76
N PRO A 16 18.70 4.00 -12.10
CA PRO A 16 19.04 5.08 -13.03
C PRO A 16 18.19 6.34 -12.82
N LEU A 17 16.93 6.19 -12.40
CA LEU A 17 16.06 7.31 -12.10
C LEU A 17 16.49 8.00 -10.80
N ALA A 18 16.80 7.22 -9.76
CA ALA A 18 17.26 7.75 -8.49
C ALA A 18 18.57 8.57 -8.65
N LEU A 19 19.52 8.10 -9.46
CA LEU A 19 20.74 8.88 -9.80
C LEU A 19 20.43 10.21 -10.50
N ARG A 20 19.39 10.28 -11.34
CA ARG A 20 18.98 11.55 -11.97
C ARG A 20 18.38 12.51 -10.96
N LEU A 21 17.63 12.00 -9.99
CA LEU A 21 17.02 12.81 -8.93
C LEU A 21 18.05 13.33 -7.93
N GLU A 22 19.04 12.50 -7.57
CA GLU A 22 20.20 12.89 -6.77
C GLU A 22 20.91 14.10 -7.40
N LYS A 23 21.21 14.05 -8.71
CA LYS A 23 21.84 15.16 -9.44
C LYS A 23 21.03 16.45 -9.40
N ARG A 24 19.71 16.35 -9.24
CA ARG A 24 18.79 17.49 -9.10
C ARG A 24 18.60 17.95 -7.65
N ARG A 25 19.35 17.37 -6.69
CA ARG A 25 19.25 17.65 -5.25
C ARG A 25 17.86 17.40 -4.66
N ILE A 26 17.10 16.49 -5.26
CA ILE A 26 15.83 16.02 -4.69
C ILE A 26 16.19 15.06 -3.55
N THR A 27 15.51 15.19 -2.40
CA THR A 27 15.74 14.33 -1.24
C THR A 27 14.74 13.17 -1.19
N ALA A 28 15.08 12.10 -0.47
CA ALA A 28 14.16 10.99 -0.22
C ALA A 28 12.85 11.48 0.45
N ASN A 29 12.96 12.38 1.44
CA ASN A 29 11.80 12.97 2.11
C ASN A 29 10.86 13.73 1.15
N ASN A 30 11.40 14.37 0.10
CA ASN A 30 10.56 15.00 -0.92
C ASN A 30 9.75 13.97 -1.71
N LEU A 31 10.34 12.81 -2.00
CA LEU A 31 9.66 11.71 -2.68
C LEU A 31 8.60 11.05 -1.78
N SER A 32 8.90 10.87 -0.49
CA SER A 32 7.92 10.38 0.47
C SER A 32 6.72 11.33 0.53
N LEU A 33 6.92 12.64 0.66
CA LEU A 33 5.82 13.62 0.65
C LEU A 33 5.04 13.61 -0.68
N LEU A 34 5.74 13.48 -1.80
CA LEU A 34 5.11 13.37 -3.12
C LEU A 34 4.24 12.11 -3.23
N SER A 35 4.67 10.99 -2.64
CA SER A 35 3.85 9.78 -2.58
C SER A 35 2.52 10.04 -1.85
N LEU A 36 2.55 10.77 -0.73
CA LEU A 36 1.35 11.12 0.03
C LEU A 36 0.41 12.03 -0.78
N ILE A 37 0.97 12.96 -1.56
CA ILE A 37 0.19 13.81 -2.48
C ILE A 37 -0.55 12.93 -3.49
N PHE A 38 0.12 11.95 -4.11
CA PHE A 38 -0.53 11.04 -5.04
C PHE A 38 -1.61 10.17 -4.38
N ALA A 39 -1.37 9.66 -3.17
CA ALA A 39 -2.40 8.94 -2.42
C ALA A 39 -3.62 9.84 -2.14
N THR A 40 -3.41 11.10 -1.79
CA THR A 40 -4.48 12.09 -1.58
C THR A 40 -5.25 12.38 -2.86
N LEU A 41 -4.55 12.52 -3.99
CA LEU A 41 -5.17 12.74 -5.31
C LEU A 41 -5.99 11.54 -5.80
N SER A 42 -5.79 10.34 -5.24
CA SER A 42 -6.67 9.19 -5.51
C SER A 42 -8.10 9.38 -4.96
N ILE A 43 -8.29 10.22 -3.93
CA ILE A 43 -9.59 10.45 -3.30
C ILE A 43 -10.62 11.04 -4.29
N PRO A 44 -10.37 12.22 -4.91
CA PRO A 44 -11.34 12.79 -5.84
C PRO A 44 -11.55 11.91 -7.08
N THR A 45 -10.54 11.16 -7.53
CA THR A 45 -10.68 10.31 -8.73
C THR A 45 -11.54 9.09 -8.47
N TYR A 46 -11.38 8.41 -7.33
CA TYR A 46 -12.33 7.38 -6.92
C TYR A 46 -13.72 7.97 -6.67
N TYR A 47 -13.83 9.15 -6.05
CA TYR A 47 -15.13 9.79 -5.85
C TYR A 47 -15.88 10.04 -7.17
N HIS A 48 -15.22 10.65 -8.17
CA HIS A 48 -15.82 10.91 -9.47
C HIS A 48 -16.08 9.63 -10.29
N SER A 49 -15.38 8.53 -9.99
CA SER A 49 -15.58 7.26 -10.68
C SER A 49 -16.97 6.65 -10.52
N GLN A 50 -17.73 7.09 -9.52
CA GLN A 50 -19.14 6.70 -9.33
C GLN A 50 -20.02 7.10 -10.51
N ASN A 51 -19.72 8.24 -11.15
CA ASN A 51 -20.49 8.75 -12.28
C ASN A 51 -19.84 8.36 -13.62
N ASP A 52 -18.51 8.37 -13.68
CA ASP A 52 -17.75 8.07 -14.88
C ASP A 52 -16.55 7.16 -14.56
N HIS A 53 -16.64 5.91 -14.99
CA HIS A 53 -15.64 4.88 -14.70
C HIS A 53 -14.27 5.19 -15.34
N THR A 54 -14.17 6.12 -16.29
CA THR A 54 -12.87 6.52 -16.87
C THR A 54 -11.95 7.15 -15.82
N TYR A 55 -12.50 7.76 -14.76
CA TYR A 55 -11.71 8.28 -13.64
C TYR A 55 -10.95 7.17 -12.87
N LEU A 56 -11.34 5.90 -13.00
CA LEU A 56 -10.58 4.79 -12.43
C LEU A 56 -9.19 4.64 -13.05
N PHE A 57 -8.99 5.00 -14.32
CA PHE A 57 -7.64 5.01 -14.90
C PHE A 57 -6.75 6.04 -14.20
N LEU A 58 -7.32 7.21 -13.89
CA LEU A 58 -6.60 8.25 -13.17
C LEU A 58 -6.37 7.87 -11.70
N ALA A 59 -7.34 7.21 -11.07
CA ALA A 59 -7.18 6.64 -9.72
C ALA A 59 -6.07 5.58 -9.69
N ALA A 60 -6.06 4.64 -10.63
CA ALA A 60 -5.00 3.64 -10.77
C ALA A 60 -3.63 4.28 -11.02
N LEU A 61 -3.58 5.33 -11.85
CA LEU A 61 -2.35 6.09 -12.09
C LEU A 61 -1.83 6.73 -10.80
N PHE A 62 -2.69 7.36 -10.00
CA PHE A 62 -2.25 7.98 -8.74
C PHE A 62 -1.83 6.96 -7.69
N VAL A 63 -2.52 5.82 -7.56
CA VAL A 63 -2.08 4.73 -6.69
C VAL A 63 -0.73 4.15 -7.16
N PHE A 64 -0.55 3.98 -8.48
CA PHE A 64 0.72 3.57 -9.05
C PHE A 64 1.83 4.58 -8.73
N LEU A 65 1.60 5.87 -8.98
CA LEU A 65 2.57 6.93 -8.73
C LEU A 65 2.95 7.02 -7.25
N ASN A 66 1.97 6.89 -6.34
CA ASN A 66 2.24 6.76 -4.89
C ASN A 66 3.22 5.61 -4.62
N SER A 67 2.88 4.38 -5.03
CA SER A 67 3.71 3.20 -4.80
C SER A 67 5.09 3.28 -5.47
N PHE A 68 5.17 3.96 -6.61
CA PHE A 68 6.40 4.12 -7.37
C PHE A 68 7.34 5.13 -6.72
N THR A 69 6.84 6.30 -6.30
CA THR A 69 7.66 7.32 -5.63
C THR A 69 8.14 6.85 -4.26
N ASP A 70 7.32 6.06 -3.57
CA ASP A 70 7.67 5.37 -2.34
C ASP A 70 8.83 4.38 -2.54
N ALA A 71 8.73 3.47 -3.51
CA ALA A 71 9.85 2.57 -3.81
C ALA A 71 11.14 3.32 -4.25
N LEU A 72 10.97 4.48 -4.89
CA LEU A 72 12.06 5.33 -5.35
C LEU A 72 12.73 6.09 -4.20
N ASP A 73 11.98 6.48 -3.16
CA ASP A 73 12.53 7.19 -2.00
C ASP A 73 13.55 6.35 -1.23
N GLY A 74 13.24 5.08 -0.97
CA GLY A 74 14.13 4.17 -0.26
C GLY A 74 15.34 3.82 -1.11
N THR A 75 15.17 3.79 -2.45
CA THR A 75 16.31 3.62 -3.37
C THR A 75 17.23 4.85 -3.36
N LEU A 76 16.65 6.05 -3.34
CA LEU A 76 17.40 7.30 -3.27
C LEU A 76 18.11 7.48 -1.91
N ALA A 77 17.47 7.10 -0.81
CA ALA A 77 18.06 7.11 0.52
C ALA A 77 19.31 6.23 0.61
N ARG A 78 19.27 5.02 0.03
CA ARG A 78 20.43 4.11 -0.09
C ARG A 78 21.58 4.72 -0.87
N ILE A 79 21.29 5.26 -2.05
CA ILE A 79 22.30 5.85 -2.94
C ILE A 79 22.98 7.04 -2.27
N THR A 80 22.18 7.92 -1.67
CA THR A 80 22.68 9.13 -1.00
C THR A 80 23.24 8.87 0.40
N LYS A 81 23.16 7.63 0.90
CA LYS A 81 23.56 7.22 2.25
C LYS A 81 22.88 8.06 3.34
N THR A 82 21.61 8.39 3.13
CA THR A 82 20.79 9.17 4.06
C THR A 82 19.75 8.32 4.80
N GLU A 83 19.81 7.00 4.67
CA GLU A 83 19.00 6.08 5.49
C GLU A 83 19.29 6.30 6.97
N GLY A 84 18.23 6.41 7.77
CA GLY A 84 18.36 6.64 9.21
C GLY A 84 17.00 6.66 9.92
N PRO A 85 16.99 6.79 11.26
CA PRO A 85 15.78 6.65 12.06
C PRO A 85 14.66 7.66 11.72
N SER A 86 15.02 8.89 11.36
CA SER A 86 14.05 9.93 10.98
C SER A 86 13.38 9.63 9.64
N GLY A 87 14.14 9.11 8.67
CA GLY A 87 13.61 8.68 7.38
C GLY A 87 12.73 7.44 7.51
N ASP A 88 13.16 6.43 8.28
CA ASP A 88 12.39 5.22 8.55
C ASP A 88 11.06 5.54 9.26
N PHE A 89 11.08 6.47 10.22
CA PHE A 89 9.87 6.98 10.86
C PHE A 89 8.93 7.67 9.86
N LEU A 90 9.47 8.57 9.03
CA LEU A 90 8.69 9.32 8.04
C LEU A 90 8.04 8.39 7.00
N ASP A 91 8.82 7.44 6.46
CA ASP A 91 8.35 6.38 5.55
C ASP A 91 7.17 5.63 6.15
N HIS A 92 7.32 5.13 7.38
CA HIS A 92 6.25 4.39 8.05
C HIS A 92 4.99 5.22 8.29
N VAL A 93 5.13 6.49 8.69
CA VAL A 93 3.97 7.39 8.88
C VAL A 93 3.26 7.65 7.55
N ILE A 94 3.99 8.04 6.51
CA ILE A 94 3.43 8.34 5.19
C ILE A 94 2.77 7.11 4.57
N ASP A 95 3.35 5.93 4.76
CA ASP A 95 2.79 4.65 4.36
C ASP A 95 1.42 4.39 4.95
N ARG A 96 1.26 4.66 6.26
CA ARG A 96 -0.03 4.46 6.95
C ARG A 96 -1.08 5.42 6.42
N TYR A 97 -0.74 6.71 6.27
CA TYR A 97 -1.66 7.70 5.73
C TYR A 97 -2.03 7.39 4.27
N SER A 98 -1.06 6.98 3.44
CA SER A 98 -1.29 6.61 2.05
C SER A 98 -2.24 5.42 1.93
N ASP A 99 -1.99 4.35 2.71
CA ASP A 99 -2.88 3.17 2.76
C ASP A 99 -4.31 3.59 3.17
N VAL A 100 -4.45 4.43 4.21
CA VAL A 100 -5.76 4.89 4.69
C VAL A 100 -6.47 5.73 3.63
N PHE A 101 -5.80 6.69 2.99
CA PHE A 101 -6.41 7.55 1.98
C PHE A 101 -6.91 6.75 0.78
N ILE A 102 -6.12 5.80 0.28
CA ILE A 102 -6.50 4.96 -0.86
C ILE A 102 -7.68 4.06 -0.50
N LEU A 103 -7.64 3.38 0.66
CA LEU A 103 -8.72 2.47 1.07
C LEU A 103 -10.02 3.24 1.40
N CYS A 104 -9.92 4.40 2.07
CA CYS A 104 -11.06 5.27 2.32
C CYS A 104 -11.66 5.84 1.04
N ALA A 105 -10.83 6.15 0.03
CA ALA A 105 -11.30 6.61 -1.28
C ALA A 105 -12.13 5.54 -2.00
N ILE A 106 -11.67 4.29 -1.98
CA ILE A 106 -12.39 3.15 -2.56
C ILE A 106 -13.71 2.90 -1.80
N LEU A 107 -13.67 2.96 -0.47
CA LEU A 107 -14.86 2.81 0.38
C LEU A 107 -15.87 3.94 0.14
N SER A 108 -15.45 5.21 0.16
CA SER A 108 -16.33 6.35 0.01
C SER A 108 -16.94 6.45 -1.39
N ALA A 109 -16.29 5.86 -2.39
CA ALA A 109 -16.82 5.69 -3.74
C ALA A 109 -17.83 4.53 -3.88
N GLY A 110 -18.15 3.81 -2.80
CA GLY A 110 -19.21 2.80 -2.80
C GLY A 110 -18.83 1.46 -3.46
N TYR A 111 -17.53 1.18 -3.65
CA TYR A 111 -17.08 -0.10 -4.23
C TYR A 111 -17.23 -1.29 -3.27
N VAL A 112 -17.35 -1.02 -1.97
CA VAL A 112 -17.62 -2.01 -0.91
C VAL A 112 -18.59 -1.44 0.12
N SER A 113 -19.20 -2.31 0.93
CA SER A 113 -19.97 -1.84 2.08
C SER A 113 -19.07 -1.26 3.17
N ILE A 114 -19.66 -0.48 4.08
CA ILE A 114 -18.91 0.16 5.17
C ILE A 114 -18.24 -0.86 6.09
N GLU A 115 -18.90 -1.99 6.35
CA GLU A 115 -18.39 -3.07 7.19
C GLU A 115 -17.11 -3.65 6.57
N ILE A 116 -17.13 -3.98 5.29
CA ILE A 116 -15.98 -4.55 4.58
C ILE A 116 -14.84 -3.54 4.49
N GLY A 117 -15.14 -2.28 4.18
CA GLY A 117 -14.14 -1.21 4.13
C GLY A 117 -13.46 -1.00 5.48
N LEU A 118 -14.22 -0.99 6.58
CA LEU A 118 -13.67 -0.88 7.94
C LEU A 118 -12.79 -2.07 8.30
N VAL A 119 -13.20 -3.30 7.99
CA VAL A 119 -12.38 -4.51 8.20
C VAL A 119 -11.09 -4.45 7.36
N ALA A 120 -11.16 -3.99 6.11
CA ALA A 120 -9.97 -3.80 5.27
C ALA A 120 -8.99 -2.79 5.86
N ILE A 121 -9.47 -1.60 6.24
CA ILE A 121 -8.65 -0.52 6.80
C ILE A 121 -8.02 -0.96 8.12
N THR A 122 -8.82 -1.51 9.03
CA THR A 122 -8.32 -1.96 10.35
C THR A 122 -7.34 -3.12 10.22
N GLY A 123 -7.61 -4.11 9.36
CA GLY A 123 -6.68 -5.22 9.11
C GLY A 123 -5.32 -4.74 8.57
N VAL A 124 -5.32 -3.79 7.63
CA VAL A 124 -4.08 -3.20 7.08
C VAL A 124 -3.31 -2.41 8.15
N LEU A 125 -4.01 -1.64 8.98
CA LEU A 125 -3.38 -0.88 10.06
C LEU A 125 -2.83 -1.79 11.17
N LEU A 126 -3.59 -2.81 11.58
CA LEU A 126 -3.16 -3.78 12.59
C LEU A 126 -1.91 -4.54 12.14
N THR A 127 -1.88 -5.00 10.88
CA THR A 127 -0.70 -5.68 10.30
C THR A 127 0.57 -4.85 10.46
N SER A 128 0.47 -3.54 10.23
CA SER A 128 1.60 -2.62 10.35
C SER A 128 1.94 -2.30 11.80
N TYR A 129 0.92 -2.03 12.64
CA TYR A 129 1.10 -1.76 14.07
C TYR A 129 1.79 -2.93 14.80
N ILE A 130 1.36 -4.17 14.53
CA ILE A 130 1.98 -5.36 15.13
C ILE A 130 3.45 -5.47 14.70
N GLY A 131 3.75 -5.13 13.44
CA GLY A 131 5.12 -5.10 12.94
C GLY A 131 6.00 -4.10 13.69
N THR A 132 5.53 -2.87 13.91
CA THR A 132 6.27 -1.85 14.66
C THR A 132 6.33 -2.17 16.15
N GLN A 133 5.26 -2.74 16.72
CA GLN A 133 5.23 -3.16 18.11
C GLN A 133 6.20 -4.30 18.39
N ALA A 134 6.32 -5.28 17.48
CA ALA A 134 7.31 -6.35 17.58
C ALA A 134 8.74 -5.78 17.62
N GLN A 135 9.05 -4.75 16.82
CA GLN A 135 10.33 -4.06 16.89
C GLN A 135 10.51 -3.31 18.22
N ALA A 136 9.47 -2.63 18.71
CA ALA A 136 9.52 -1.87 19.96
C ALA A 136 9.79 -2.74 21.20
N VAL A 137 9.36 -4.00 21.19
CA VAL A 137 9.63 -4.99 22.25
C VAL A 137 10.88 -5.84 21.97
N ASN A 138 11.72 -5.44 21.02
CA ASN A 138 12.97 -6.13 20.63
C ASN A 138 12.79 -7.57 20.11
N ALA A 139 11.60 -7.97 19.66
CA ALA A 139 11.35 -9.26 19.01
C ALA A 139 11.80 -9.29 17.53
N GLY A 140 12.39 -8.19 17.03
CA GLY A 140 12.73 -8.01 15.63
C GLY A 140 11.51 -7.79 14.75
N ARG A 141 11.71 -7.80 13.42
CA ARG A 141 10.64 -7.60 12.44
C ARG A 141 10.37 -8.88 11.65
N TYR A 142 9.15 -9.40 11.80
CA TYR A 142 8.67 -10.49 10.96
C TYR A 142 8.07 -9.92 9.67
N TYR A 143 8.76 -10.16 8.55
CA TYR A 143 8.31 -9.73 7.21
C TYR A 143 7.40 -10.74 6.51
N GLY A 144 7.09 -11.87 7.16
CA GLY A 144 6.13 -12.84 6.64
C GLY A 144 4.69 -12.37 6.72
N GLY A 145 3.79 -13.21 6.23
CA GLY A 145 2.39 -12.90 5.97
C GLY A 145 1.91 -13.43 4.63
N ILE A 146 0.59 -13.40 4.42
CA ILE A 146 0.00 -13.74 3.12
C ILE A 146 0.28 -12.65 2.09
N LEU A 147 -0.01 -11.38 2.44
CA LEU A 147 0.21 -10.22 1.56
C LEU A 147 1.01 -9.13 2.26
N GLY A 148 2.08 -8.67 1.62
CA GLY A 148 2.79 -7.45 1.99
C GLY A 148 2.11 -6.18 1.46
N ARG A 149 2.68 -5.02 1.79
CA ARG A 149 2.17 -3.73 1.29
C ARG A 149 2.25 -3.61 -0.22
N ALA A 150 3.39 -3.96 -0.82
CA ALA A 150 3.56 -3.92 -2.27
C ALA A 150 2.53 -4.83 -2.99
N ASP A 151 2.28 -6.04 -2.46
CA ASP A 151 1.29 -6.97 -3.02
C ASP A 151 -0.12 -6.34 -3.03
N ARG A 152 -0.51 -5.72 -1.92
CA ARG A 152 -1.80 -5.04 -1.79
C ARG A 152 -1.94 -3.89 -2.79
N LEU A 153 -0.93 -3.03 -2.93
CA LEU A 153 -1.00 -1.90 -3.86
C LEU A 153 -1.09 -2.37 -5.31
N VAL A 154 -0.35 -3.41 -5.69
CA VAL A 154 -0.46 -4.04 -7.02
C VAL A 154 -1.86 -4.60 -7.25
N ILE A 155 -2.42 -5.32 -6.28
CA ILE A 155 -3.79 -5.84 -6.35
C ILE A 155 -4.81 -4.71 -6.55
N ILE A 156 -4.69 -3.61 -5.79
CA ILE A 156 -5.57 -2.44 -5.92
C ILE A 156 -5.44 -1.85 -7.34
N ILE A 157 -4.22 -1.58 -7.81
CA ILE A 157 -3.99 -0.98 -9.13
C ILE A 157 -4.61 -1.85 -10.24
N LEU A 158 -4.32 -3.16 -10.23
CA LEU A 158 -4.85 -4.08 -11.25
C LEU A 158 -6.37 -4.20 -11.17
N ALA A 159 -6.94 -4.29 -9.96
CA ALA A 159 -8.38 -4.39 -9.78
C ALA A 159 -9.10 -3.10 -10.20
N THR A 160 -8.51 -1.94 -9.95
CA THR A 160 -9.01 -0.62 -10.38
C THR A 160 -9.01 -0.52 -11.91
N ILE A 161 -7.90 -0.86 -12.59
CA ILE A 161 -7.83 -0.86 -14.06
C ILE A 161 -8.84 -1.86 -14.65
N THR A 162 -8.93 -3.06 -14.08
CA THR A 162 -9.84 -4.09 -14.60
C THR A 162 -11.30 -3.67 -14.41
N THR A 163 -11.63 -3.02 -13.29
CA THR A 163 -12.97 -2.45 -13.07
C THR A 163 -13.28 -1.29 -14.01
N ALA A 164 -12.27 -0.49 -14.39
CA ALA A 164 -12.44 0.56 -15.40
C ALA A 164 -12.81 -0.01 -16.78
N LEU A 165 -12.20 -1.14 -17.16
CA LEU A 165 -12.45 -1.82 -18.43
C LEU A 165 -13.74 -2.65 -18.41
N TYR A 166 -14.01 -3.30 -17.28
CA TYR A 166 -15.14 -4.20 -17.06
C TYR A 166 -15.87 -3.80 -15.78
N PRO A 167 -16.72 -2.74 -15.83
CA PRO A 167 -17.42 -2.21 -14.66
C PRO A 167 -18.54 -3.13 -14.14
N GLN A 168 -18.71 -4.29 -14.76
CA GLN A 168 -19.73 -5.26 -14.39
C GLN A 168 -19.46 -5.81 -12.99
N LYS A 169 -20.53 -5.94 -12.20
CA LYS A 169 -20.48 -6.59 -10.89
C LYS A 169 -20.49 -8.10 -11.10
N ILE A 170 -19.68 -8.80 -10.31
CA ILE A 170 -19.46 -10.25 -10.44
C ILE A 170 -19.94 -10.94 -9.16
N LEU A 171 -20.44 -12.17 -9.30
CA LEU A 171 -21.06 -13.01 -8.26
C LEU A 171 -22.38 -12.42 -7.71
N CYS A 172 -23.50 -12.94 -8.23
CA CYS A 172 -24.87 -12.47 -8.01
C CYS A 172 -25.25 -12.21 -6.55
N TYR A 173 -24.67 -12.92 -5.58
CA TYR A 173 -25.07 -12.81 -4.18
C TYR A 173 -24.50 -11.57 -3.46
N PHE A 174 -23.28 -11.13 -3.81
CA PHE A 174 -22.61 -10.00 -3.15
C PHE A 174 -22.52 -8.75 -4.03
N ASN A 175 -22.61 -8.91 -5.36
CA ASN A 175 -22.76 -7.81 -6.32
C ASN A 175 -21.64 -6.73 -6.23
N TYR A 176 -20.39 -7.15 -6.04
CA TYR A 176 -19.21 -6.29 -6.06
C TYR A 176 -18.51 -6.31 -7.43
N SER A 177 -17.88 -5.19 -7.80
CA SER A 177 -16.93 -5.15 -8.92
C SER A 177 -15.65 -5.90 -8.56
N ILE A 178 -14.73 -6.05 -9.52
CA ILE A 178 -13.41 -6.65 -9.27
C ILE A 178 -12.64 -5.86 -8.19
N LEU A 179 -12.73 -4.53 -8.20
CA LEU A 179 -12.19 -3.66 -7.15
C LEU A 179 -12.86 -3.91 -5.78
N GLY A 180 -14.17 -4.13 -5.75
CA GLY A 180 -14.84 -4.48 -4.50
C GLY A 180 -14.38 -5.84 -3.94
N TRP A 181 -14.22 -6.85 -4.81
CA TRP A 181 -13.69 -8.16 -4.43
C TRP A 181 -12.24 -8.09 -3.97
N SER A 182 -11.41 -7.21 -4.54
CA SER A 182 -10.03 -7.03 -4.08
C SER A 182 -9.98 -6.46 -2.66
N MET A 183 -10.90 -5.56 -2.30
CA MET A 183 -11.04 -5.06 -0.93
C MET A 183 -11.45 -6.17 0.06
N VAL A 184 -12.34 -7.09 -0.34
CA VAL A 184 -12.69 -8.27 0.47
C VAL A 184 -11.47 -9.17 0.70
N LEU A 185 -10.70 -9.43 -0.36
CA LEU A 185 -9.47 -10.20 -0.27
C LEU A 185 -8.48 -9.54 0.69
N ILE A 186 -8.28 -8.22 0.58
CA ILE A 186 -7.39 -7.44 1.45
C ILE A 186 -7.87 -7.49 2.90
N ALA A 187 -9.16 -7.37 3.16
CA ALA A 187 -9.75 -7.46 4.49
C ALA A 187 -9.40 -8.79 5.17
N ILE A 188 -9.66 -9.91 4.50
CA ILE A 188 -9.42 -11.24 5.03
C ILE A 188 -7.92 -11.48 5.23
N THR A 189 -7.13 -11.28 4.18
CA THR A 189 -5.69 -11.59 4.18
C THR A 189 -4.89 -10.72 5.14
N SER A 190 -5.26 -9.45 5.35
CA SER A 190 -4.58 -8.57 6.29
C SER A 190 -4.85 -8.99 7.74
N HIS A 191 -6.07 -9.42 8.08
CA HIS A 191 -6.34 -9.95 9.41
C HIS A 191 -5.65 -11.28 9.69
N ILE A 192 -5.61 -12.19 8.71
CA ILE A 192 -4.83 -13.43 8.85
C ILE A 192 -3.35 -13.10 9.07
N THR A 193 -2.79 -12.19 8.27
CA THR A 193 -1.39 -11.75 8.40
C THR A 193 -1.12 -11.11 9.77
N ALA A 194 -2.05 -10.32 10.30
CA ALA A 194 -1.95 -9.75 11.64
C ALA A 194 -1.88 -10.85 12.72
N ILE A 195 -2.73 -11.88 12.63
CA ILE A 195 -2.73 -13.02 13.56
C ILE A 195 -1.41 -13.80 13.46
N GLU A 196 -0.92 -14.07 12.24
CA GLU A 196 0.36 -14.74 12.02
C GLU A 196 1.52 -13.96 12.67
N ARG A 197 1.53 -12.63 12.52
CA ARG A 197 2.52 -11.75 13.14
C ARG A 197 2.43 -11.79 14.66
N ILE A 198 1.23 -11.72 15.24
CA ILE A 198 1.03 -11.83 16.70
C ILE A 198 1.60 -13.14 17.21
N TYR A 199 1.23 -14.27 16.57
CA TYR A 199 1.68 -15.59 16.99
C TYR A 199 3.21 -15.69 16.91
N HIS A 200 3.80 -15.28 15.79
CA HIS A 200 5.25 -15.32 15.61
C HIS A 200 5.99 -14.47 16.65
N THR A 201 5.56 -13.22 16.85
CA THR A 201 6.17 -12.32 17.84
C THR A 201 6.04 -12.87 19.26
N TRP A 202 4.88 -13.46 19.61
CA TRP A 202 4.66 -14.05 20.91
C TRP A 202 5.58 -15.25 21.19
N GLN A 203 5.80 -16.11 20.19
CA GLN A 203 6.73 -17.23 20.32
C GLN A 203 8.17 -16.75 20.46
N GLU A 204 8.57 -15.71 19.73
CA GLU A 204 9.93 -15.16 19.83
C GLU A 204 10.21 -14.56 21.21
N LEU A 205 9.24 -13.85 21.80
CA LEU A 205 9.37 -13.27 23.14
C LEU A 205 9.41 -14.30 24.28
N LYS A 206 8.96 -15.53 24.01
CA LYS A 206 8.95 -16.63 24.99
C LYS A 206 10.20 -17.51 24.95
N LYS A 207 11.09 -17.29 23.98
CA LYS A 207 12.41 -17.92 23.95
C LYS A 207 13.32 -17.24 24.96
#